data_AF-A0A4Y9NU53-F1
#
_entry.id   AF-A0A4Y9NU53-F1
#
_cell.length_a   1.000
_cell.length_b   1.000
_cell.length_c   1.000
_cell.angle_alpha   90.00
_cell.angle_beta   90.00
_cell.angle_gamma   90.00
#
_symmetry.space_group_name_H-M   'P 1'
#
loop_
_entity.id
_entity.type
_entity.pdbx_description
1 polymer ?
#
loop_
_entity_poly.entity_id
_entity_poly.type
_entity_poly.pdbx_seq_one_letter_code
_entity_poly.pdbx_strand_id
1 'polypeptide(L)'
;MVAPSADPAWIITLVHGTWGRGFFSLDKPTKSPRWFEAGSEFRHHLSIELETLGIPAPHFEVCKWSGSNSIAARESAARQLADQLESQQRLNPGRRQLVIAHSHGGNVAVRATTHLKSTDKHILVATLATPFIEIFPRSSILSPSPVLTFVYLAANVMLGVFPFLFLTGIIKPLTQFWLVLYGPLALIAIVAHFFFNSTRQKKKRDRLGKQLVQHTSHEGLTPTQV
;
A
#
# COMPACT_ATOMS: atom_id res chain seq x y z
N MET A 1 -16.86 36.70 30.21
CA MET A 1 -15.67 36.48 29.36
C MET A 1 -15.32 35.00 29.47
N VAL A 2 -15.58 34.22 28.43
CA VAL A 2 -15.27 32.78 28.41
C VAL A 2 -13.78 32.64 28.09
N ALA A 3 -13.02 32.00 28.96
CA ALA A 3 -11.60 31.72 28.72
C ALA A 3 -11.46 30.95 27.38
N PRO A 4 -10.49 31.27 26.53
CA PRO A 4 -10.25 30.49 25.32
C PRO A 4 -9.93 29.05 25.75
N SER A 5 -10.76 28.09 25.35
CA SER A 5 -10.54 26.69 25.65
C SER A 5 -9.21 26.28 25.02
N ALA A 6 -8.24 25.88 25.85
CA ALA A 6 -6.87 25.55 25.47
C ALA A 6 -6.72 24.26 24.63
N ASP A 7 -7.82 23.72 24.11
CA ASP A 7 -7.81 22.48 23.35
C ASP A 7 -7.72 22.75 21.84
N PRO A 8 -6.87 22.02 21.10
CA PRO A 8 -6.68 22.17 19.66
C PRO A 8 -7.99 22.15 18.89
N ALA A 9 -8.33 23.20 18.13
CA ALA A 9 -9.52 23.18 17.27
C ALA A 9 -9.42 22.15 16.13
N TRP A 10 -8.19 21.70 15.82
CA TRP A 10 -7.88 20.83 14.70
C TRP A 10 -7.05 19.61 15.10
N ILE A 11 -7.42 18.46 14.52
CA ILE A 11 -6.61 17.23 14.51
C ILE A 11 -6.08 17.04 13.09
N ILE A 12 -4.77 17.03 12.93
CA ILE A 12 -4.08 16.88 11.64
C ILE A 12 -3.42 15.50 11.58
N THR A 13 -3.95 14.62 10.73
CA THR A 13 -3.40 13.28 10.53
C THR A 13 -2.49 13.26 9.29
N LEU A 14 -1.20 12.96 9.50
CA LEU A 14 -0.20 12.88 8.44
C LEU A 14 -0.09 11.45 7.89
N VAL A 15 -0.11 11.31 6.57
CA VAL A 15 -0.05 10.01 5.88
C VAL A 15 1.14 9.99 4.92
N HIS A 16 2.13 9.16 5.23
CA HIS A 16 3.33 9.03 4.42
C HIS A 16 3.08 8.25 3.12
N GLY A 17 3.94 8.48 2.12
CA GLY A 17 3.95 7.75 0.85
C GLY A 17 4.62 6.38 0.92
N THR A 18 4.84 5.77 -0.24
CA THR A 18 5.62 4.53 -0.36
C THR A 18 7.00 4.70 0.28
N TRP A 19 7.45 3.69 1.03
CA TRP A 19 8.72 3.70 1.76
C TRP A 19 8.91 4.89 2.72
N GLY A 20 7.83 5.50 3.18
CA GLY A 20 7.90 6.55 4.20
C GLY A 20 8.60 6.11 5.48
N ARG A 21 8.78 4.81 5.73
CA ARG A 21 9.53 4.22 6.85
C ARG A 21 10.82 3.50 6.42
N GLY A 22 11.30 3.79 5.20
CA GLY A 22 12.44 3.12 4.57
C GLY A 22 12.08 1.83 3.84
N PHE A 23 13.05 1.26 3.13
CA PHE A 23 12.87 0.09 2.24
C PHE A 23 12.48 -1.21 2.97
N PHE A 24 12.84 -1.34 4.25
CA PHE A 24 12.59 -2.55 5.04
C PHE A 24 11.50 -2.37 6.13
N SER A 25 10.71 -1.28 6.07
CA SER A 25 9.67 -0.94 7.06
C SER A 25 10.14 -1.11 8.51
N LEU A 26 11.37 -0.69 8.79
CA LEU A 26 11.90 -0.73 10.15
C LEU A 26 11.54 0.59 10.83
N ASP A 27 10.87 0.51 11.97
CA ASP A 27 10.74 1.60 12.94
C ASP A 27 12.05 1.87 13.66
N LYS A 28 13.14 1.93 12.90
CA LYS A 28 14.41 2.38 13.41
C LYS A 28 14.41 3.90 13.41
N PRO A 29 14.79 4.54 14.52
CA PRO A 29 15.03 5.97 14.56
C PRO A 29 16.03 6.35 13.47
N THR A 30 15.70 7.37 12.69
CA THR A 30 16.62 7.99 11.74
C THR A 30 17.40 9.12 12.42
N LYS A 31 18.54 9.52 11.86
CA LYS A 31 19.36 10.63 12.40
C LYS A 31 18.57 11.95 12.47
N SER A 32 17.65 12.14 11.52
CA SER A 32 16.68 13.24 11.50
C SER A 32 15.27 12.67 11.47
N PRO A 33 14.29 13.32 12.12
CA PRO A 33 12.90 12.89 12.07
C PRO A 33 12.39 13.00 10.63
N ARG A 34 11.60 12.02 10.21
CA ARG A 34 10.94 12.03 8.91
C ARG A 34 9.88 13.14 8.88
N TRP A 35 9.51 13.63 7.70
CA TRP A 35 8.62 14.80 7.56
C TRP A 35 7.27 14.71 8.31
N PHE A 36 6.79 13.50 8.61
CA PHE A 36 5.54 13.27 9.34
C PHE A 36 5.75 12.99 10.84
N GLU A 37 6.99 12.80 11.28
CA GLU A 37 7.35 12.49 12.67
C GLU A 37 7.44 13.75 13.51
N ALA A 38 7.28 13.60 14.83
CA ALA A 38 7.44 14.70 15.77
C ALA A 38 8.84 15.32 15.69
N GLY A 39 8.90 16.65 15.78
CA GLY A 39 10.16 17.41 15.67
C GLY A 39 10.68 17.57 14.24
N SER A 40 9.93 17.15 13.21
CA SER A 40 10.31 17.42 11.83
C SER A 40 10.09 18.88 11.42
N GLU A 41 10.98 19.38 10.54
CA GLU A 41 10.90 20.72 9.94
C GLU A 41 9.52 20.99 9.32
N PHE A 42 8.97 20.00 8.61
CA PHE A 42 7.64 20.13 8.01
C PHE A 42 6.56 20.42 9.06
N ARG A 43 6.51 19.67 10.16
CA ARG A 43 5.54 19.91 11.23
C ARG A 43 5.77 21.26 11.91
N HIS A 44 7.02 21.67 12.08
CA HIS A 44 7.37 22.96 12.67
C HIS A 44 6.85 24.11 11.80
N HIS A 45 7.22 24.14 10.52
CA HIS A 45 6.76 25.15 9.58
C HIS A 45 5.23 25.14 9.42
N LEU A 46 4.61 23.97 9.29
CA LEU A 46 3.15 23.87 9.20
C LEU A 46 2.45 24.42 10.45
N SER A 47 3.00 24.21 11.65
CA SER A 47 2.42 24.76 12.88
C SER A 47 2.49 26.28 12.91
N ILE A 48 3.63 26.85 12.50
CA ILE A 48 3.82 28.31 12.41
C ILE A 48 2.79 28.90 11.43
N GLU A 49 2.69 28.34 10.22
CA GLU A 49 1.76 28.85 9.20
C GLU A 49 0.29 28.68 9.60
N LEU A 50 -0.06 27.64 10.36
CA LEU A 50 -1.41 27.49 10.89
C LEU A 50 -1.72 28.51 11.99
N GLU A 51 -0.74 28.82 12.83
CA GLU A 51 -0.86 29.84 13.86
C GLU A 51 -1.08 31.24 13.25
N THR A 52 -0.34 31.59 12.18
CA THR A 52 -0.56 32.87 11.46
C THR A 52 -1.95 32.98 10.85
N LEU A 53 -2.58 31.83 10.52
CA LEU A 53 -3.94 31.72 10.02
C LEU A 53 -5.01 31.63 11.13
N GLY A 54 -4.64 31.79 12.41
CA GLY A 54 -5.57 31.75 13.54
C GLY A 54 -5.97 30.33 13.98
N ILE A 55 -5.15 29.32 13.65
CA ILE A 55 -5.31 27.94 14.10
C ILE A 55 -4.14 27.60 15.06
N PRO A 56 -4.19 28.06 16.32
CA PRO A 56 -3.11 27.81 17.27
C PRO A 56 -3.10 26.34 17.72
N ALA A 57 -1.88 25.83 17.94
CA ALA A 57 -1.60 24.54 18.57
C ALA A 57 -2.39 23.33 18.02
N PRO A 58 -2.34 23.02 16.71
CA PRO A 58 -3.02 21.85 16.16
C PRO A 58 -2.47 20.53 16.75
N HIS A 59 -3.34 19.55 16.97
CA HIS A 59 -2.92 18.22 17.40
C HIS A 59 -2.51 17.40 16.18
N PHE A 60 -1.31 16.83 16.20
CA PHE A 60 -0.81 16.03 15.08
C PHE A 60 -0.84 14.55 15.38
N GLU A 61 -1.37 13.80 14.43
CA GLU A 61 -1.44 12.35 14.44
C GLU A 61 -0.76 11.79 13.19
N VAL A 62 -0.36 10.51 13.26
CA VAL A 62 0.31 9.84 12.13
C VAL A 62 -0.40 8.55 11.80
N CYS A 63 -0.75 8.37 10.52
CA CYS A 63 -1.22 7.08 10.03
C CYS A 63 -0.05 6.12 9.87
N LYS A 64 0.06 5.15 10.78
CA LYS A 64 1.12 4.13 10.77
C LYS A 64 0.73 2.97 9.87
N TRP A 65 1.02 3.10 8.57
CA TRP A 65 0.85 2.01 7.62
C TRP A 65 2.21 1.49 7.10
N SER A 66 2.19 0.44 6.27
CA SER A 66 3.41 -0.25 5.83
C SER A 66 4.25 0.56 4.83
N GLY A 67 3.62 1.41 4.02
CA GLY A 67 4.27 2.05 2.88
C GLY A 67 4.52 1.10 1.70
N SER A 68 3.89 -0.07 1.67
CA SER A 68 4.03 -1.05 0.58
C SER A 68 3.33 -0.59 -0.69
N ASN A 69 3.99 -0.75 -1.85
CA ASN A 69 3.45 -0.38 -3.16
C ASN A 69 2.49 -1.45 -3.74
N SER A 70 1.48 -1.86 -2.98
CA SER A 70 0.43 -2.77 -3.48
C SER A 70 -0.97 -2.17 -3.26
N ILE A 71 -1.93 -2.56 -4.11
CA ILE A 71 -3.33 -2.11 -3.96
C ILE A 71 -3.92 -2.65 -2.65
N ALA A 72 -3.65 -3.91 -2.33
CA ALA A 72 -4.15 -4.53 -1.10
C ALA A 72 -3.60 -3.85 0.17
N ALA A 73 -2.31 -3.47 0.20
CA ALA A 73 -1.74 -2.74 1.33
C ALA A 73 -2.39 -1.35 1.50
N ARG A 74 -2.68 -0.66 0.39
CA ARG A 74 -3.35 0.65 0.43
C ARG A 74 -4.80 0.55 0.88
N GLU A 75 -5.56 -0.46 0.42
CA GLU A 75 -6.92 -0.74 0.89
C GLU A 75 -6.94 -1.06 2.40
N SER A 76 -6.00 -1.90 2.86
CA SER A 76 -5.89 -2.20 4.30
C SER A 76 -5.56 -0.96 5.12
N ALA A 77 -4.64 -0.11 4.64
CA ALA A 77 -4.28 1.14 5.29
C ALA A 77 -5.45 2.14 5.28
N ALA A 78 -6.27 2.15 4.22
CA ALA A 78 -7.42 3.04 4.10
C ALA A 78 -8.49 2.73 5.15
N ARG A 79 -8.76 1.44 5.39
CA ARG A 79 -9.66 1.01 6.48
C ARG A 79 -9.11 1.39 7.85
N GLN A 80 -7.82 1.12 8.08
CA GLN A 80 -7.15 1.52 9.32
C GLN A 80 -7.22 3.03 9.56
N LEU A 81 -7.02 3.83 8.52
CA LEU A 81 -7.13 5.29 8.61
C LEU A 81 -8.57 5.72 8.89
N ALA A 82 -9.57 5.12 8.25
CA ALA A 82 -10.97 5.41 8.54
C ALA A 82 -11.34 5.11 10.00
N ASP A 83 -10.95 3.94 10.52
CA ASP A 83 -11.15 3.58 11.93
C ASP A 83 -10.45 4.57 12.88
N GLN A 84 -9.24 5.02 12.51
CA GLN A 84 -8.49 6.03 13.27
C GLN A 84 -9.23 7.37 13.30
N LEU A 85 -9.72 7.87 12.16
CA LEU A 85 -10.45 9.14 12.07
C LEU A 85 -11.79 9.09 12.82
N GLU A 86 -12.51 7.98 12.75
CA GLU A 86 -13.75 7.78 13.54
C GLU A 86 -13.46 7.73 15.03
N SER A 87 -12.37 7.08 15.44
CA SER A 87 -11.94 7.07 16.84
C SER A 87 -11.58 8.48 17.32
N GLN A 88 -10.82 9.23 16.53
CA GLN A 88 -10.45 10.62 16.83
C GLN A 88 -11.70 11.50 16.98
N GLN A 89 -12.68 11.31 16.10
CA GLN A 89 -13.94 12.04 16.15
C GLN A 89 -14.76 11.73 17.39
N ARG A 90 -14.88 10.44 17.76
CA ARG A 90 -15.62 10.03 18.97
C ARG A 90 -14.97 10.55 20.25
N LEU A 91 -13.64 10.55 20.31
CA LEU A 91 -12.89 11.05 21.46
C LEU A 91 -12.89 12.58 21.54
N ASN A 92 -13.05 13.26 20.40
CA ASN A 92 -12.98 14.72 20.30
C ASN A 92 -14.15 15.28 19.47
N PRO A 93 -15.40 15.17 19.98
CA PRO A 93 -16.57 15.64 19.24
C PRO A 93 -16.47 17.14 18.94
N GLY A 94 -16.85 17.54 17.73
CA GLY A 94 -16.81 18.94 17.27
C GLY A 94 -15.45 19.44 16.79
N ARG A 95 -14.37 18.64 16.89
CA ARG A 95 -13.07 19.01 16.31
C ARG A 95 -13.06 18.81 14.80
N ARG A 96 -12.41 19.74 14.09
CA ARG A 96 -12.17 19.62 12.65
C ARG A 96 -10.98 18.70 12.42
N GLN A 97 -11.07 17.85 11.41
CA GLN A 97 -10.01 16.92 11.06
C GLN A 97 -9.44 17.27 9.69
N LEU A 98 -8.12 17.23 9.57
CA LEU A 98 -7.41 17.42 8.31
C LEU A 98 -6.45 16.26 8.08
N VAL A 99 -6.59 15.55 6.98
CA VAL A 99 -5.65 14.53 6.55
C VAL A 99 -4.70 15.15 5.53
N ILE A 100 -3.40 15.14 5.80
CA ILE A 100 -2.37 15.57 4.85
C ILE A 100 -1.59 14.35 4.40
N ALA A 101 -1.65 14.05 3.11
CA ALA A 101 -1.15 12.81 2.57
C ALA A 101 -0.18 13.02 1.41
N HIS A 102 0.96 12.33 1.41
CA HIS A 102 1.98 12.45 0.37
C HIS A 102 2.05 11.21 -0.54
N SER A 103 2.21 11.41 -1.84
CA SER A 103 2.41 10.35 -2.84
C SER A 103 1.34 9.25 -2.73
N HIS A 104 1.72 7.98 -2.63
CA HIS A 104 0.77 6.87 -2.47
C HIS A 104 -0.04 6.92 -1.18
N GLY A 105 0.38 7.71 -0.18
CA GLY A 105 -0.42 8.00 1.00
C GLY A 105 -1.71 8.75 0.66
N GLY A 106 -1.74 9.55 -0.41
CA GLY A 106 -2.97 10.21 -0.85
C GLY A 106 -4.03 9.24 -1.37
N ASN A 107 -3.63 8.10 -1.95
CA ASN A 107 -4.59 7.03 -2.29
C ASN A 107 -5.22 6.45 -1.02
N VAL A 108 -4.42 6.27 0.04
CA VAL A 108 -4.91 5.80 1.34
C VAL A 108 -5.91 6.80 1.93
N ALA A 109 -5.57 8.09 1.94
CA ALA A 109 -6.42 9.15 2.47
C ALA A 109 -7.76 9.26 1.74
N VAL A 110 -7.75 9.34 0.40
CA VAL A 110 -8.98 9.43 -0.40
C VAL A 110 -9.81 8.15 -0.29
N ARG A 111 -9.17 6.97 -0.26
CA ARG A 111 -9.90 5.72 -0.10
C ARG A 111 -10.53 5.60 1.29
N ALA A 112 -9.87 6.11 2.34
CA ALA A 112 -10.40 6.09 3.69
C ALA A 112 -11.74 6.82 3.80
N THR A 113 -11.96 7.90 3.04
CA THR A 113 -13.24 8.63 3.06
C THR A 113 -14.42 7.78 2.59
N THR A 114 -14.17 6.76 1.77
CA THR A 114 -15.20 5.81 1.32
C THR A 114 -15.55 4.74 2.37
N HIS A 115 -14.74 4.62 3.42
CA HIS A 115 -14.94 3.69 4.53
C HIS A 115 -15.51 4.35 5.79
N LEU A 116 -15.61 5.68 5.82
CA LEU A 116 -16.21 6.41 6.93
C LEU A 116 -17.70 6.08 7.00
N LYS A 117 -18.17 5.69 8.18
CA LYS A 117 -19.57 5.41 8.49
C LYS A 117 -20.33 6.68 8.84
N SER A 118 -19.66 7.65 9.45
CA SER A 118 -20.25 8.95 9.70
C SER A 118 -20.22 9.80 8.43
N THR A 119 -21.33 10.48 8.15
CA THR A 119 -21.45 11.50 7.09
C THR A 119 -20.96 12.87 7.55
N ASP A 120 -20.31 12.96 8.71
CA ASP A 120 -19.82 14.22 9.26
C ASP A 120 -18.83 14.91 8.32
N LYS A 121 -19.24 16.10 7.88
CA LYS A 121 -18.55 16.91 6.85
C LYS A 121 -17.27 17.60 7.35
N HIS A 122 -16.73 17.16 8.48
CA HIS A 122 -15.63 17.85 9.16
C HIS A 122 -14.24 17.25 8.89
N ILE A 123 -14.14 16.23 8.03
CA ILE A 123 -12.87 15.65 7.60
C ILE A 123 -12.47 16.23 6.25
N LEU A 124 -11.39 16.99 6.23
CA LEU A 124 -10.77 17.53 5.03
C LEU A 124 -9.58 16.65 4.61
N VAL A 125 -9.32 16.56 3.31
CA VAL A 125 -8.17 15.83 2.77
C VAL A 125 -7.35 16.74 1.87
N ALA A 126 -6.07 16.85 2.16
CA ALA A 126 -5.07 17.52 1.34
C ALA A 126 -4.04 16.50 0.85
N THR A 127 -3.87 16.40 -0.46
CA THR A 127 -2.92 15.46 -1.08
C THR A 127 -1.75 16.19 -1.72
N LEU A 128 -0.54 15.71 -1.48
CA LEU A 128 0.73 16.25 -1.99
C LEU A 128 1.35 15.22 -2.94
N ALA A 129 1.66 15.62 -4.18
CA ALA A 129 2.31 14.77 -5.19
C ALA A 129 1.69 13.36 -5.34
N THR A 130 0.36 13.26 -5.21
CA THR A 130 -0.37 11.98 -5.19
C THR A 130 -0.74 11.53 -6.60
N PRO A 131 -0.33 10.33 -7.05
CA PRO A 131 -0.85 9.76 -8.29
C PRO A 131 -2.24 9.19 -8.02
N PHE A 132 -3.27 9.72 -8.67
CA PHE A 132 -4.62 9.14 -8.62
C PHE A 132 -4.68 7.90 -9.52
N ILE A 133 -5.10 6.77 -8.96
CA ILE A 133 -5.09 5.48 -9.65
C ILE A 133 -6.52 5.01 -9.89
N GLU A 134 -6.80 4.71 -11.15
CA GLU A 134 -8.04 4.09 -11.59
C GLU A 134 -7.78 2.62 -11.92
N ILE A 135 -8.68 1.74 -11.48
CA ILE A 135 -8.56 0.30 -11.72
C ILE A 135 -9.62 -0.09 -12.75
N PHE A 136 -9.17 -0.44 -13.94
CA PHE A 136 -10.05 -0.98 -14.97
C PHE A 136 -10.11 -2.51 -14.87
N PRO A 137 -11.31 -3.12 -14.99
CA PRO A 137 -11.40 -4.56 -15.14
C PRO A 137 -10.67 -4.96 -16.42
N ARG A 138 -9.61 -5.75 -16.27
CA ARG A 138 -8.88 -6.29 -17.41
C ARG A 138 -9.76 -7.32 -18.09
N SER A 139 -10.30 -7.00 -19.27
CA SER A 139 -10.82 -8.02 -20.18
C SER A 139 -9.69 -9.03 -20.39
N SER A 140 -9.98 -10.31 -20.25
CA SER A 140 -8.99 -11.38 -20.25
C SER A 140 -8.38 -11.57 -21.65
N ILE A 141 -7.57 -10.61 -22.09
CA ILE A 141 -6.64 -10.81 -23.20
C ILE A 141 -5.51 -11.63 -22.60
N LEU A 142 -5.28 -12.80 -23.19
CA LEU A 142 -4.25 -13.77 -22.87
C LEU A 142 -2.86 -13.11 -22.74
N SER A 143 -2.57 -12.48 -21.62
CA SER A 143 -1.20 -12.15 -21.27
C SER A 143 -0.58 -13.43 -20.70
N PRO A 144 0.49 -13.97 -21.29
CA PRO A 144 1.21 -15.08 -20.67
C PRO A 144 1.53 -14.67 -19.23
N SER A 145 1.34 -15.59 -18.29
CA SER A 145 1.56 -15.27 -16.88
C SER A 145 2.99 -14.72 -16.72
N PRO A 146 3.22 -13.69 -15.89
CA PRO A 146 4.57 -13.15 -15.69
C PRO A 146 5.56 -14.24 -15.25
N VAL A 147 5.06 -15.28 -14.58
CA VAL A 147 5.80 -16.51 -14.28
C VAL A 147 6.23 -17.23 -15.56
N LEU A 148 5.32 -17.48 -16.50
CA LEU A 148 5.65 -18.13 -17.78
C LEU A 148 6.64 -17.30 -18.60
N THR A 149 6.48 -15.98 -18.62
CA THR A 149 7.43 -15.06 -19.29
C THR A 149 8.81 -15.12 -18.64
N PHE A 150 8.88 -15.11 -17.31
CA PHE A 150 10.14 -15.24 -16.58
C PHE A 150 10.82 -16.60 -16.81
N VAL A 151 10.04 -17.69 -16.78
CA VAL A 151 10.52 -19.05 -17.07
C VAL A 151 11.05 -19.14 -18.50
N TYR A 152 10.33 -18.57 -19.46
CA TYR A 152 10.77 -18.51 -20.85
C TYR A 152 12.09 -17.75 -21.00
N LEU A 153 12.20 -16.57 -20.37
CA LEU A 153 13.43 -15.77 -20.42
C LEU A 153 14.60 -16.50 -19.75
N ALA A 154 14.37 -17.08 -18.57
CA ALA A 154 15.38 -17.87 -17.86
C ALA A 154 15.83 -19.08 -18.69
N ALA A 155 14.91 -19.81 -19.31
CA ALA A 155 15.22 -20.94 -20.19
C ALA A 155 16.08 -20.50 -21.39
N ASN A 156 15.77 -19.36 -22.01
CA ASN A 156 16.56 -18.81 -23.11
C ASN A 156 17.98 -18.39 -22.66
N VAL A 157 18.11 -17.79 -21.48
CA VAL A 157 19.43 -17.46 -20.91
C VAL A 157 20.22 -18.74 -20.63
N MET A 158 19.59 -19.77 -20.07
CA MET A 158 20.24 -21.06 -19.82
C MET A 158 20.65 -21.73 -21.14
N LEU A 159 19.79 -21.73 -22.15
CA LEU A 159 20.07 -22.30 -23.48
C LEU A 159 21.13 -21.51 -24.26
N GLY A 160 21.27 -20.20 -24.05
CA GLY A 160 22.26 -19.39 -24.75
C GLY A 160 23.63 -19.33 -24.07
N VAL A 161 23.64 -19.15 -22.74
CA VAL A 161 24.88 -18.91 -21.99
C VAL A 161 25.63 -20.21 -21.71
N PHE A 162 24.93 -21.32 -21.42
CA PHE A 162 25.61 -22.57 -21.07
C PHE A 162 26.37 -23.21 -22.24
N PRO A 163 25.83 -23.29 -23.47
CA PRO A 163 26.59 -23.80 -24.62
C PRO A 163 27.78 -22.92 -24.98
N PHE A 164 27.69 -21.60 -24.76
CA PHE A 164 28.80 -20.68 -24.97
C PHE A 164 29.94 -20.90 -23.94
N LEU A 165 29.59 -21.08 -22.67
CA LEU A 165 30.56 -21.43 -21.62
C LEU A 165 31.14 -22.85 -21.81
N PHE A 166 30.39 -23.75 -22.44
CA PHE A 166 30.84 -25.08 -22.83
C PHE A 166 31.88 -25.03 -23.97
N LEU A 167 31.62 -24.26 -25.03
CA LEU A 167 32.53 -24.11 -26.17
C LEU A 167 33.87 -23.46 -25.79
N THR A 168 33.87 -22.57 -24.79
CA THR A 168 35.06 -21.82 -24.36
C THR A 168 35.97 -22.60 -23.41
N GLY A 169 35.59 -23.81 -22.97
CA GLY A 169 36.45 -24.69 -22.15
C GLY A 169 36.72 -24.20 -20.73
N ILE A 170 35.98 -23.19 -20.26
CA ILE A 170 36.19 -22.54 -18.95
C ILE A 170 35.79 -23.47 -17.78
N ILE A 171 34.98 -24.51 -18.03
CA ILE A 171 34.45 -25.43 -17.00
C ILE A 171 34.80 -26.88 -17.37
N LYS A 172 35.27 -27.67 -16.39
CA LYS A 172 35.69 -29.07 -16.60
C LYS A 172 34.50 -30.00 -16.94
N PRO A 173 34.71 -31.06 -17.73
CA PRO A 173 33.63 -31.94 -18.24
C PRO A 173 32.82 -32.66 -17.16
N LEU A 174 33.41 -32.92 -15.98
CA LEU A 174 32.73 -33.64 -14.90
C LEU A 174 31.67 -32.80 -14.17
N THR A 175 31.84 -31.48 -14.07
CA THR A 175 30.82 -30.58 -13.50
C THR A 175 29.72 -30.26 -14.52
N GLN A 176 30.00 -30.43 -15.82
CA GLN A 176 29.04 -30.22 -16.91
C GLN A 176 27.95 -31.30 -16.96
N PHE A 177 28.28 -32.56 -16.65
CA PHE A 177 27.31 -33.66 -16.62
C PHE A 177 26.17 -33.41 -15.60
N TRP A 178 26.54 -32.99 -14.39
CA TRP A 178 25.58 -32.71 -13.32
C TRP A 178 24.71 -31.48 -13.59
N LEU A 179 25.24 -30.46 -14.27
CA LEU A 179 24.48 -29.26 -14.65
C LEU A 179 23.44 -29.55 -15.75
N VAL A 180 23.78 -30.38 -16.75
CA VAL A 180 22.84 -30.81 -17.79
C VAL A 180 21.74 -31.70 -17.22
N LEU A 181 22.06 -32.54 -16.24
CA LEU A 181 21.09 -33.44 -15.63
C LEU A 181 20.16 -32.74 -14.63
N TYR A 182 20.72 -31.92 -13.72
CA TYR A 182 19.95 -31.32 -12.63
C TYR A 182 19.39 -29.93 -12.92
N GLY A 183 19.96 -29.20 -13.89
CA GLY A 183 19.46 -27.88 -14.29
C GLY A 183 18.00 -27.92 -14.77
N PRO A 184 17.64 -28.81 -15.71
CA PRO A 184 16.26 -28.97 -16.16
C PRO A 184 15.31 -29.42 -15.04
N LEU A 185 15.76 -30.34 -14.17
CA LEU A 185 14.94 -30.82 -13.04
C LEU A 185 14.68 -29.71 -12.01
N ALA A 186 15.68 -28.89 -11.70
CA ALA A 186 15.52 -27.72 -10.82
C ALA A 186 14.58 -26.68 -11.45
N LEU A 187 14.71 -26.43 -12.76
CA LEU A 187 13.82 -25.52 -13.47
C LEU A 187 12.37 -26.04 -13.47
N ILE A 188 12.16 -27.33 -13.74
CA ILE A 188 10.83 -27.97 -13.67
C ILE A 188 10.26 -27.86 -12.26
N ALA A 189 11.06 -28.09 -11.22
CA ALA A 189 10.62 -27.97 -9.83
C ALA A 189 10.22 -26.52 -9.48
N ILE A 190 10.97 -25.52 -9.95
CA ILE A 190 10.64 -24.10 -9.79
C ILE A 190 9.34 -23.77 -10.52
N VAL A 191 9.21 -24.18 -11.79
CA VAL A 191 7.99 -23.98 -12.60
C VAL A 191 6.79 -24.61 -11.92
N ALA A 192 6.91 -25.86 -11.47
CA ALA A 192 5.86 -26.57 -10.75
C ALA A 192 5.50 -25.84 -9.45
N HIS A 193 6.49 -25.41 -8.65
CA HIS A 193 6.25 -24.67 -7.42
C HIS A 193 5.46 -23.38 -7.68
N PHE A 194 5.84 -22.58 -8.68
CA PHE A 194 5.11 -21.36 -9.03
C PHE A 194 3.73 -21.64 -9.65
N PHE A 195 3.57 -22.69 -10.45
CA PHE A 195 2.28 -23.07 -11.02
C PHE A 195 1.31 -23.54 -9.92
N PHE A 196 1.78 -24.38 -9.00
CA PHE A 196 0.99 -24.80 -7.83
C PHE A 196 0.70 -23.64 -6.87
N ASN A 197 1.64 -22.71 -6.67
CA ASN A 197 1.42 -21.56 -5.80
C ASN A 197 0.45 -20.54 -6.45
N SER A 198 0.56 -20.28 -7.75
CA SER A 198 -0.35 -19.39 -8.48
C SER A 198 -1.77 -19.94 -8.57
N THR A 199 -1.94 -21.25 -8.81
CA THR A 199 -3.26 -21.90 -8.77
C THR A 199 -3.87 -21.89 -7.37
N ARG A 200 -3.06 -22.08 -6.31
CA ARG A 200 -3.50 -21.90 -4.91
C ARG A 200 -3.93 -20.46 -4.63
N GLN A 201 -3.18 -19.47 -5.09
CA GLN A 201 -3.53 -18.06 -4.92
C GLN A 201 -4.79 -17.68 -5.71
N LYS A 202 -4.97 -18.20 -6.93
CA LYS A 202 -6.19 -18.00 -7.71
C LYS A 202 -7.41 -18.59 -7.00
N LYS A 203 -7.33 -19.84 -6.52
CA LYS A 203 -8.39 -20.45 -5.71
C LYS A 203 -8.71 -19.65 -4.43
N LYS A 204 -7.69 -19.09 -3.76
CA LYS A 204 -7.88 -18.23 -2.59
C LYS A 204 -8.59 -16.92 -2.95
N ARG A 205 -8.20 -16.26 -4.05
CA ARG A 205 -8.86 -15.06 -4.58
C ARG A 205 -10.31 -15.32 -4.98
N ASP A 206 -10.58 -16.43 -5.68
CA ASP A 206 -11.94 -16.77 -6.12
C ASP A 206 -12.85 -17.07 -4.91
N ARG A 207 -12.31 -17.72 -3.86
CA ARG A 207 -13.04 -17.93 -2.60
C ARG A 207 -13.35 -16.61 -1.89
N LEU A 208 -12.36 -15.72 -1.77
CA LEU A 208 -12.56 -14.39 -1.20
C LEU A 208 -13.56 -13.55 -2.00
N GLY A 209 -13.50 -13.60 -3.34
CA GLY A 209 -14.46 -12.92 -4.21
C GLY A 209 -15.89 -13.43 -4.00
N LYS A 210 -16.08 -14.75 -3.91
CA LYS A 210 -17.40 -15.34 -3.61
C LYS A 210 -17.90 -14.95 -2.21
N GLN A 211 -17.03 -14.91 -1.20
CA GLN A 211 -17.38 -14.48 0.16
C GLN A 211 -17.78 -13.00 0.20
N LEU A 212 -17.05 -12.14 -0.52
CA LEU A 212 -17.38 -10.71 -0.63
C LEU A 212 -18.74 -10.49 -1.29
N VAL A 213 -19.01 -11.20 -2.40
CA VAL A 213 -20.31 -11.13 -3.09
C VAL A 213 -21.45 -11.63 -2.21
N GLN A 214 -21.24 -12.70 -1.43
CA GLN A 214 -22.24 -13.21 -0.47
C GLN A 214 -22.50 -12.22 0.66
N HIS A 215 -21.46 -11.58 1.21
CA HIS A 215 -21.63 -10.54 2.24
C HIS A 215 -22.40 -9.33 1.71
N THR A 216 -22.08 -8.84 0.51
CA THR A 216 -22.80 -7.71 -0.11
C THR A 216 -24.23 -8.06 -0.52
N SER A 217 -24.53 -9.34 -0.78
CA SER A 217 -25.89 -9.78 -1.12
C SER A 217 -26.81 -9.91 0.11
N HIS A 218 -26.24 -10.07 1.31
CA HIS A 218 -27.02 -10.09 2.56
C HIS A 218 -27.24 -8.69 3.16
N GLU A 219 -26.41 -7.71 2.83
CA GLU A 219 -26.63 -6.29 3.14
C GLU A 219 -27.49 -5.63 2.05
N GLY A 220 -28.70 -6.16 1.85
CA GLY A 220 -29.69 -5.60 0.95
C GLY A 220 -30.01 -4.14 1.32
N LEU A 221 -29.33 -3.20 0.67
CA LEU A 221 -29.77 -1.83 0.56
C LEU A 221 -31.07 -1.83 -0.24
N THR A 222 -32.19 -1.75 0.47
CA THR A 222 -33.46 -1.30 -0.10
C THR A 222 -33.19 0.04 -0.80
N PRO A 223 -33.46 0.15 -2.12
CA PRO A 223 -33.36 1.42 -2.81
C PRO A 223 -34.39 2.37 -2.18
N THR A 224 -33.90 3.40 -1.50
CA THR A 224 -34.71 4.57 -1.16
C THR A 224 -35.23 5.14 -2.46
N GLN A 225 -36.55 5.06 -2.66
CA GLN A 225 -37.23 5.68 -3.78
C GLN A 225 -36.98 7.19 -3.74
N VAL A 226 -36.48 7.72 -4.85
CA VAL A 226 -36.47 9.14 -5.19
C VAL A 226 -37.85 9.51 -5.71
#